data_AF-A0A816YU48-F1
#
_entry.id   AF-A0A816YU48-F1
#
_cell.length_a   1.000
_cell.length_b   1.000
_cell.length_c   1.000
_cell.angle_alpha   90.00
_cell.angle_beta   90.00
_cell.angle_gamma   90.00
#
_symmetry.space_group_name_H-M   'P 1'
#
loop_
_entity.id
_entity.type
_entity.pdbx_description
1 polymer ?
#
loop_
_entity_poly.entity_id
_entity_poly.type
_entity_poly.pdbx_seq_one_letter_code
_entity_poly.pdbx_strand_id
1 'polypeptide(L)'
;MTVFGYITQEPYLSIFHDTFDDAMMPVSLQKITIKDYPPLADIQSLGCVAYSQSKIIGEQMATDIVKNSSKSIICACARFGWINIDDQPGKTWLRHVLCSYRDLCSLIDKALAAHQYISDIYLIISNNYRLWVDLDLDDATRDLGFVSQDGAEKL
;
A
#
# COMPACT_ATOMS: atom_id res chain seq x y z
N MET A 1 1.95 7.18 -5.70
CA MET A 1 1.63 5.97 -4.91
C MET A 1 2.95 5.49 -4.32
N THR A 2 3.02 5.07 -3.06
CA THR A 2 4.30 4.80 -2.37
C THR A 2 5.00 3.53 -2.84
N VAL A 3 4.30 2.58 -3.47
CA VAL A 3 4.92 1.37 -4.04
C VAL A 3 5.54 1.61 -5.43
N PHE A 4 5.24 2.74 -6.09
CA PHE A 4 5.75 3.00 -7.45
C PHE A 4 7.23 3.38 -7.46
N GLY A 5 7.81 3.81 -6.33
CA GLY A 5 9.25 4.09 -6.25
C GLY A 5 10.14 2.86 -6.40
N TYR A 6 9.57 1.66 -6.32
CA TYR A 6 10.31 0.39 -6.38
C TYR A 6 10.34 -0.23 -7.77
N ILE A 7 9.56 0.28 -8.74
CA ILE A 7 9.41 -0.32 -10.08
C ILE A 7 10.70 -0.31 -10.93
N THR A 8 11.75 0.36 -10.48
CA THR A 8 13.07 0.40 -11.13
C THR A 8 14.05 -0.63 -10.54
N GLN A 9 13.63 -1.41 -9.54
CA GLN A 9 14.45 -2.40 -8.84
C GLN A 9 13.88 -3.80 -9.04
N GLU A 10 14.74 -4.79 -9.16
CA GLU A 10 14.28 -6.19 -9.11
C GLU A 10 13.87 -6.56 -7.69
N PRO A 11 12.83 -7.39 -7.51
CA PRO A 11 12.04 -8.10 -8.53
C PRO A 11 10.88 -7.29 -9.17
N TYR A 12 10.61 -6.09 -8.66
CA TYR A 12 9.43 -5.29 -9.03
C TYR A 12 9.49 -4.80 -10.48
N LEU A 13 10.68 -4.54 -11.01
CA LEU A 13 10.91 -4.18 -12.41
C LEU A 13 10.41 -5.29 -13.35
N SER A 14 10.76 -6.54 -13.08
CA SER A 14 10.29 -7.66 -13.87
C SER A 14 8.78 -7.90 -13.75
N ILE A 15 8.18 -7.61 -12.59
CA ILE A 15 6.72 -7.66 -12.43
C ILE A 15 6.05 -6.51 -13.20
N PHE A 16 6.60 -5.30 -13.15
CA PHE A 16 6.13 -4.13 -13.91
C PHE A 16 6.16 -4.36 -15.43
N HIS A 17 7.16 -5.10 -15.92
CA HIS A 17 7.30 -5.44 -17.33
C HIS A 17 6.61 -6.76 -17.73
N ASP A 18 5.90 -7.43 -16.82
CA ASP A 18 5.28 -8.74 -17.07
C ASP A 18 6.28 -9.84 -17.52
N THR A 19 7.56 -9.70 -17.16
CA THR A 19 8.64 -10.65 -17.46
C THR A 19 9.05 -11.51 -16.26
N PHE A 20 8.40 -11.33 -15.11
CA PHE A 20 8.73 -12.06 -13.88
C PHE A 20 8.48 -13.56 -13.99
N ASP A 21 9.45 -14.37 -13.55
CA ASP A 21 9.35 -15.83 -13.45
C ASP A 21 8.69 -16.22 -12.13
N ASP A 22 7.49 -16.80 -12.21
CA ASP A 22 6.71 -17.19 -11.02
C ASP A 22 7.37 -18.31 -10.22
N ALA A 23 8.27 -19.11 -10.81
CA ALA A 23 9.06 -20.07 -10.06
C ALA A 23 10.00 -19.40 -9.04
N MET A 24 10.36 -18.13 -9.28
CA MET A 24 11.22 -17.33 -8.41
C MET A 24 10.46 -16.65 -7.28
N MET A 25 9.12 -16.51 -7.37
CA MET A 25 8.31 -15.80 -6.38
C MET A 25 8.60 -16.19 -4.92
N PRO A 26 8.63 -17.47 -4.52
CA PRO A 26 8.83 -17.86 -3.12
C PRO A 26 10.22 -17.54 -2.57
N VAL A 27 11.21 -17.33 -3.44
CA VAL A 27 12.63 -17.25 -3.07
C VAL A 27 13.19 -15.84 -3.23
N SER A 28 12.73 -15.10 -4.25
CA SER A 28 13.29 -13.79 -4.62
C SER A 28 12.35 -12.61 -4.38
N LEU A 29 11.07 -12.83 -4.11
CA LEU A 29 10.14 -11.74 -3.87
C LEU A 29 10.28 -11.21 -2.45
N GLN A 30 11.17 -10.24 -2.25
CA GLN A 30 11.15 -9.41 -1.07
C GLN A 30 9.86 -8.59 -1.10
N LYS A 31 8.99 -8.80 -0.12
CA LYS A 31 7.77 -8.02 0.01
C LYS A 31 8.07 -6.68 0.68
N ILE A 32 7.49 -5.61 0.15
CA ILE A 32 7.57 -4.26 0.71
C ILE A 32 6.68 -4.20 1.96
N THR A 33 7.22 -3.65 3.03
CA THR A 33 6.56 -3.44 4.32
C THR A 33 6.58 -1.96 4.70
N ILE A 34 5.85 -1.59 5.75
CA ILE A 34 5.92 -0.25 6.33
C ILE A 34 7.31 0.07 6.92
N LYS A 35 8.13 -0.94 7.21
CA LYS A 35 9.50 -0.80 7.73
C LYS A 35 10.50 -0.36 6.67
N ASP A 36 10.13 -0.47 5.39
CA ASP A 36 10.88 0.11 4.28
C ASP A 36 10.65 1.63 4.23
N TYR A 37 10.98 2.31 5.34
CA TYR A 37 10.76 3.73 5.60
C TYR A 37 12.08 4.52 5.53
N PRO A 38 12.09 5.72 4.90
CA PRO A 38 10.99 6.30 4.13
C PRO A 38 10.74 5.52 2.82
N PRO A 39 9.49 5.50 2.30
CA PRO A 39 9.21 4.82 1.06
C PRO A 39 9.92 5.53 -0.09
N LEU A 40 10.27 4.78 -1.14
CA LEU A 40 10.88 5.35 -2.33
C LEU A 40 9.89 6.21 -3.11
N ALA A 41 10.33 7.38 -3.56
CA ALA A 41 9.53 8.24 -4.42
C ALA A 41 9.50 7.69 -5.85
N ASP A 42 8.36 7.82 -6.53
CA ASP A 42 8.28 7.57 -7.97
C ASP A 42 9.04 8.67 -8.73
N ILE A 43 10.14 8.30 -9.37
CA ILE A 43 11.05 9.21 -10.08
C ILE A 43 10.83 9.27 -11.59
N GLN A 44 9.75 8.68 -12.12
CA GLN A 44 9.49 8.65 -13.56
C GLN A 44 9.31 10.04 -14.19
N SER A 45 8.78 11.00 -13.42
CA SER A 45 8.62 12.39 -13.85
C SER A 45 8.69 13.34 -12.67
N LEU A 46 8.94 14.62 -12.92
CA LEU A 46 8.90 15.64 -11.86
C LEU A 46 7.53 15.69 -11.15
N GLY A 47 6.44 15.43 -11.89
CA GLY A 47 5.09 15.33 -11.32
C GLY A 47 4.94 14.14 -10.37
N CYS A 48 5.48 12.97 -10.74
CA CYS A 48 5.50 11.79 -9.88
C CYS A 48 6.31 12.02 -8.60
N VAL A 49 7.46 12.70 -8.72
CA VAL A 49 8.31 13.05 -7.57
C VAL A 49 7.55 13.97 -6.62
N ALA A 50 6.99 15.06 -7.14
CA ALA A 50 6.24 16.03 -6.35
C ALA A 50 5.04 15.38 -5.64
N TYR A 51 4.27 14.54 -6.36
CA TYR A 51 3.17 13.79 -5.78
C TYR A 51 3.66 12.87 -4.65
N SER A 52 4.68 12.05 -4.90
CA SER A 52 5.18 11.07 -3.93
C SER A 52 5.71 11.76 -2.67
N GLN A 53 6.52 12.81 -2.85
CA GLN A 53 7.04 13.62 -1.74
C GLN A 53 5.91 14.28 -0.93
N SER A 54 4.86 14.79 -1.60
CA SER A 54 3.73 15.39 -0.88
C SER A 54 3.00 14.40 0.04
N LYS A 55 2.94 13.12 -0.34
CA LYS A 55 2.34 12.06 0.50
C LYS A 55 3.24 11.67 1.66
N ILE A 56 4.55 11.54 1.44
CA ILE A 56 5.53 11.29 2.50
C ILE A 56 5.53 12.41 3.54
N ILE A 57 5.49 13.67 3.09
CA ILE A 57 5.37 14.83 3.98
C ILE A 57 4.07 14.76 4.80
N GLY A 58 2.96 14.38 4.17
CA GLY A 58 1.68 14.21 4.88
C GLY A 58 1.73 13.14 5.98
N GLU A 59 2.38 12.01 5.74
CA GLU A 59 2.58 10.95 6.75
C GLU A 59 3.44 11.44 7.92
N GLN A 60 4.50 12.21 7.64
CA GLN A 60 5.35 12.80 8.68
C GLN A 60 4.56 13.83 9.51
N MET A 61 3.77 14.69 8.86
CA MET A 61 2.92 15.66 9.55
C MET A 61 1.89 14.99 10.47
N ALA A 62 1.24 13.93 9.99
CA ALA A 62 0.31 13.13 10.79
C ALA A 62 1.00 12.53 12.03
N THR A 63 2.17 11.93 11.83
CA THR A 63 2.99 11.36 12.90
C THR A 63 3.35 12.40 13.96
N ASP A 64 3.75 13.60 13.53
CA ASP A 64 4.14 14.68 14.44
C ASP A 64 2.95 15.25 15.21
N ILE A 65 1.78 15.39 14.57
CA ILE A 65 0.54 15.81 15.23
C ILE A 65 0.14 14.80 16.31
N VAL A 66 0.12 13.51 15.98
CA VAL A 66 -0.21 12.43 16.93
C VAL A 66 0.72 12.51 18.15
N LYS A 67 2.05 12.57 17.93
CA LYS A 67 3.06 12.65 18.99
C LYS A 67 2.86 13.86 19.91
N ASN A 68 2.53 15.02 19.35
CA ASN A 68 2.39 16.27 20.10
C ASN A 68 1.00 16.48 20.72
N SER A 69 0.00 15.68 20.35
CA SER A 69 -1.39 15.85 20.81
C SER A 69 -1.70 15.23 22.17
N SER A 70 -0.72 14.71 22.91
CA SER A 70 -0.92 13.92 24.14
C SER A 70 -1.95 12.79 23.98
N LYS A 71 -2.01 12.19 22.79
CA LYS A 71 -2.98 11.16 22.39
C LYS A 71 -4.44 11.63 22.29
N SER A 72 -4.68 12.91 22.04
CA SER A 72 -6.04 13.43 21.78
C SER A 72 -6.46 13.32 20.31
N ILE A 73 -5.50 13.18 19.38
CA ILE A 73 -5.77 13.06 17.94
C ILE A 73 -5.33 11.69 17.44
N ILE A 74 -6.24 10.88 16.93
CA ILE A 74 -5.93 9.58 16.30
C ILE A 74 -5.74 9.80 14.80
N CYS A 75 -4.71 9.19 14.19
CA CYS A 75 -4.49 9.32 12.75
C CYS A 75 -3.94 8.03 12.14
N ALA A 76 -4.74 7.40 11.27
CA ALA A 76 -4.31 6.28 10.44
C ALA A 76 -3.97 6.77 9.03
N CYS A 77 -2.75 6.55 8.58
CA CYS A 77 -2.30 6.89 7.23
C CYS A 77 -2.37 5.65 6.34
N ALA A 78 -3.12 5.70 5.24
CA ALA A 78 -3.23 4.57 4.31
C ALA A 78 -2.49 4.85 2.99
N ARG A 79 -1.54 3.97 2.67
CA ARG A 79 -0.82 3.88 1.40
C ARG A 79 -1.58 2.94 0.47
N PHE A 80 -2.60 3.46 -0.18
CA PHE A 80 -3.40 2.68 -1.10
C PHE A 80 -2.62 2.25 -2.33
N GLY A 81 -2.95 1.03 -2.79
CA GLY A 81 -2.72 0.55 -4.14
C GLY A 81 -3.43 1.40 -5.20
N TRP A 82 -3.48 0.88 -6.42
CA TRP A 82 -4.20 1.50 -7.51
C TRP A 82 -5.70 1.28 -7.35
N ILE A 83 -6.42 2.38 -7.15
CA ILE A 83 -7.88 2.44 -7.14
C ILE A 83 -8.30 3.14 -8.43
N ASN A 84 -9.17 2.53 -9.22
CA ASN A 84 -9.64 3.08 -10.50
C ASN A 84 -11.17 3.19 -10.52
N ILE A 85 -11.71 3.91 -11.50
CA ILE A 85 -13.14 4.20 -11.60
C ILE A 85 -14.01 2.98 -11.92
N ASP A 86 -13.41 1.96 -12.52
CA ASP A 86 -14.14 0.77 -12.96
C ASP A 86 -14.15 -0.34 -11.89
N ASP A 87 -13.34 -0.19 -10.83
CA ASP A 87 -13.06 -1.22 -9.82
C ASP A 87 -12.60 -2.56 -10.44
N GLN A 88 -11.74 -2.47 -11.45
CA GLN A 88 -11.31 -3.61 -12.24
C GLN A 88 -9.78 -3.63 -12.41
N PRO A 89 -9.13 -4.81 -12.45
CA PRO A 89 -7.66 -4.94 -12.52
C PRO A 89 -7.02 -4.31 -13.77
N GLY A 90 -7.80 -4.03 -14.83
CA GLY A 90 -7.27 -3.57 -16.10
C GLY A 90 -6.42 -4.64 -16.80
N LYS A 91 -5.71 -4.25 -17.87
CA LYS A 91 -4.85 -5.16 -18.67
C LYS A 91 -3.35 -4.93 -18.49
N THR A 92 -2.97 -3.98 -17.66
CA THR A 92 -1.57 -3.59 -17.44
C THR A 92 -1.02 -4.22 -16.16
N TRP A 93 0.24 -3.96 -15.85
CA TRP A 93 0.88 -4.34 -14.58
C TRP A 93 0.15 -3.77 -13.34
N LEU A 94 -0.70 -2.75 -13.50
CA LEU A 94 -1.45 -2.14 -12.41
C LEU A 94 -2.37 -3.12 -11.68
N ARG A 95 -2.73 -4.25 -12.32
CA ARG A 95 -3.46 -5.35 -11.67
C ARG A 95 -2.72 -5.90 -10.43
N HIS A 96 -1.39 -5.87 -10.44
CA HIS A 96 -0.57 -6.36 -9.32
C HIS A 96 -0.65 -5.43 -8.10
N VAL A 97 -1.08 -4.19 -8.31
CA VAL A 97 -1.23 -3.17 -7.27
C VAL A 97 -2.67 -2.75 -7.03
N LEU A 98 -3.66 -3.43 -7.60
CA LEU A 98 -5.07 -3.11 -7.45
C LEU A 98 -5.50 -3.06 -5.97
N CYS A 99 -6.31 -2.09 -5.62
CA CYS A 99 -7.05 -2.04 -4.37
C CYS A 99 -8.54 -1.89 -4.72
N SER A 100 -9.33 -2.92 -4.44
CA SER A 100 -10.76 -2.93 -4.76
C SER A 100 -11.53 -1.94 -3.88
N TYR A 101 -12.72 -1.54 -4.31
CA TYR A 101 -13.60 -0.70 -3.50
C TYR A 101 -14.01 -1.39 -2.20
N ARG A 102 -14.23 -2.71 -2.23
CA ARG A 102 -14.55 -3.48 -1.03
C ARG A 102 -13.41 -3.43 -0.02
N ASP A 103 -12.17 -3.59 -0.46
CA ASP A 103 -11.01 -3.52 0.43
C ASP A 103 -10.75 -2.10 0.94
N LEU A 104 -10.90 -1.09 0.08
CA LEU A 104 -10.87 0.32 0.48
C LEU A 104 -11.91 0.63 1.57
N CYS A 105 -13.17 0.28 1.33
CA CYS A 105 -14.26 0.54 2.29
C CYS A 105 -14.07 -0.25 3.58
N SER A 106 -13.68 -1.53 3.49
CA SER A 106 -13.41 -2.38 4.65
C SER A 106 -12.35 -1.77 5.57
N LEU A 107 -11.27 -1.23 5.00
CA LEU A 107 -10.27 -0.51 5.80
C LEU A 107 -10.88 0.69 6.51
N ILE A 108 -11.60 1.54 5.77
CA ILE A 108 -12.18 2.77 6.32
C ILE A 108 -13.14 2.43 7.47
N ASP A 109 -14.02 1.45 7.27
CA ASP A 109 -14.96 0.99 8.30
C ASP A 109 -14.23 0.49 9.55
N LYS A 110 -13.15 -0.29 9.39
CA LYS A 110 -12.34 -0.80 10.50
C LYS A 110 -11.56 0.30 11.23
N ALA A 111 -11.02 1.27 10.49
CA ALA A 111 -10.34 2.43 11.07
C ALA A 111 -11.31 3.31 11.88
N LEU A 112 -12.55 3.48 11.40
CA LEU A 112 -13.59 4.23 12.12
C LEU A 112 -14.14 3.46 13.33
N ALA A 113 -14.21 2.13 13.25
CA ALA A 113 -14.68 1.27 14.35
C ALA A 113 -13.59 0.95 15.39
N ALA A 114 -12.34 1.34 15.16
CA ALA A 114 -11.24 1.05 16.06
C ALA A 114 -11.46 1.66 17.46
N HIS A 115 -11.55 0.80 18.46
CA HIS A 115 -11.75 1.21 19.86
C HIS A 115 -10.46 1.60 20.58
N GLN A 116 -9.31 1.28 19.99
CA GLN A 116 -8.00 1.59 20.55
C GLN A 116 -7.39 2.80 19.83
N TYR A 117 -6.43 3.47 20.49
CA TYR A 117 -5.71 4.60 19.91
C TYR A 117 -4.74 4.08 18.85
N ILE A 118 -5.22 4.00 17.60
CA ILE A 118 -4.46 3.48 16.47
C ILE A 118 -3.92 4.64 15.65
N SER A 119 -2.62 4.88 15.75
CA SER A 119 -1.95 5.87 14.93
C SER A 119 -0.72 5.27 14.29
N ASP A 120 -0.88 4.79 13.06
CA ASP A 120 0.20 4.20 12.26
C ASP A 120 -0.03 4.41 10.76
N ILE A 121 0.94 3.96 9.97
CA ILE A 121 0.91 3.93 8.51
C ILE A 121 0.59 2.49 8.08
N TYR A 122 -0.29 2.33 7.09
CA TYR A 122 -0.77 1.04 6.59
C TYR A 122 -0.62 0.93 5.08
N LEU A 123 -0.30 -0.25 4.56
CA LEU A 123 -0.19 -0.54 3.12
C LEU A 123 -1.42 -1.32 2.65
N ILE A 124 -2.26 -0.67 1.83
CA ILE A 124 -3.61 -1.18 1.56
C ILE A 124 -3.78 -1.53 0.10
N ILE A 125 -3.81 -2.83 -0.17
CA ILE A 125 -3.81 -3.43 -1.49
C ILE A 125 -4.64 -4.71 -1.44
N SER A 126 -5.31 -5.05 -2.53
CA SER A 126 -6.02 -6.32 -2.63
C SER A 126 -5.04 -7.49 -2.75
N ASN A 127 -5.49 -8.71 -2.48
CA ASN A 127 -4.67 -9.92 -2.51
C ASN A 127 -4.44 -10.39 -3.96
N ASN A 128 -3.72 -9.56 -4.73
CA ASN A 128 -3.48 -9.72 -6.15
C ASN A 128 -2.44 -10.81 -6.43
N TYR A 129 -2.43 -11.33 -7.66
CA TYR A 129 -1.31 -12.15 -8.12
C TYR A 129 -0.02 -11.34 -8.15
N ARG A 130 1.13 -11.98 -7.84
CA ARG A 130 2.44 -11.31 -7.69
C ARG A 130 2.41 -10.13 -6.72
N LEU A 131 1.60 -10.24 -5.67
CA LEU A 131 1.53 -9.27 -4.59
C LEU A 131 2.92 -9.08 -3.96
N TRP A 132 3.51 -7.92 -4.23
CA TRP A 132 4.86 -7.55 -3.79
C TRP A 132 4.86 -6.71 -2.50
N VAL A 133 3.69 -6.57 -1.86
CA VAL A 133 3.52 -5.93 -0.55
C VAL A 133 3.22 -7.02 0.47
N ASP A 134 3.74 -6.88 1.67
CA ASP A 134 3.37 -7.78 2.76
C ASP A 134 2.09 -7.30 3.44
N LEU A 135 1.01 -8.07 3.28
CA LEU A 135 -0.27 -7.83 3.96
C LEU A 135 -0.32 -8.47 5.36
N ASP A 136 0.51 -9.49 5.62
CA ASP A 136 0.49 -10.27 6.87
C ASP A 136 1.40 -9.63 7.92
N LEU A 137 2.51 -9.02 7.48
CA LEU A 137 3.39 -8.20 8.31
C LEU A 137 2.98 -6.73 8.37
N ASP A 138 1.89 -6.35 7.71
CA ASP A 138 1.33 -5.01 7.84
C ASP A 138 0.61 -4.88 9.19
N ASP A 139 0.83 -3.75 9.84
CA ASP A 139 0.22 -3.44 11.13
C ASP A 139 -1.32 -3.34 11.01
N ALA A 140 -1.87 -3.24 9.79
CA ALA A 140 -3.30 -3.15 9.51
C ALA A 140 -4.09 -4.38 9.97
N THR A 141 -3.56 -5.59 9.74
CA THR A 141 -4.23 -6.82 10.19
C THR A 141 -4.25 -6.90 11.71
N ARG A 142 -3.13 -6.57 12.36
CA ARG A 142 -2.99 -6.61 13.82
C ARG A 142 -3.82 -5.53 14.51
N ASP A 143 -3.75 -4.29 14.02
CA ASP A 143 -4.30 -3.12 14.69
C ASP A 143 -5.78 -2.93 14.35
N LEU A 144 -6.15 -3.13 13.08
CA LEU A 144 -7.50 -2.87 12.55
C LEU A 144 -8.31 -4.14 12.30
N GLY A 145 -7.70 -5.33 12.36
CA GLY A 145 -8.34 -6.56 11.91
C GLY A 145 -8.68 -6.52 10.42
N PHE A 146 -7.93 -5.75 9.63
CA PHE A 146 -8.10 -5.67 8.18
C PHE A 146 -7.64 -6.97 7.53
N VAL A 147 -8.43 -7.49 6.60
CA VAL A 147 -8.07 -8.63 5.77
C VAL A 147 -8.61 -8.32 4.38
N SER A 148 -7.75 -8.38 3.37
CA SER A 148 -8.17 -8.21 1.98
C SER A 148 -9.12 -9.34 1.57
N GLN A 149 -10.22 -8.96 0.92
CA GLN A 149 -11.31 -9.84 0.52
C GLN A 149 -11.27 -10.14 -0.98
N ASP A 150 -10.71 -9.23 -1.77
CA ASP A 150 -10.63 -9.38 -3.22
C ASP A 150 -9.18 -9.52 -3.71
N GLY A 151 -9.04 -9.77 -5.00
CA GLY A 151 -7.78 -9.77 -5.70
C GLY A 151 -8.06 -9.68 -7.19
N ALA A 152 -7.12 -9.10 -7.94
CA ALA A 152 -7.25 -8.88 -9.39
C ALA A 152 -7.77 -10.09 -10.17
N GLU A 153 -7.43 -11.32 -9.75
CA GLU A 153 -7.80 -12.54 -10.49
C GLU A 153 -9.22 -13.05 -10.23
N LYS A 154 -9.96 -12.41 -9.32
CA LYS A 154 -11.29 -12.83 -8.86
C LYS A 154 -12.36 -11.74 -8.98
N LEU A 155 -11.98 -10.57 -9.51
CA LEU A 155 -12.83 -9.38 -9.70
C LEU A 155 -13.49 -9.32 -11.07
#